data_AF-A0A7W5YWH4-F1
#
_entry.id   AF-A0A7W5YWH4-F1
#
_cell.length_a   1.000
_cell.length_b   1.000
_cell.length_c   1.000
_cell.angle_alpha   90.00
_cell.angle_beta   90.00
_cell.angle_gamma   90.00
#
_symmetry.space_group_name_H-M   'P 1'
#
loop_
_entity.id
_entity.type
_entity.pdbx_description
1 polymer ?
#
loop_
_entity_poly.entity_id
_entity_poly.type
_entity_poly.pdbx_seq_one_letter_code
_entity_poly.pdbx_strand_id
1 'polypeptide(L)' 'MSLLGLLYLDDHGVELVTNAVKHWCRARHVPMQSIQGQKAMGIAIDKVLAGESSPAALIEAIDSHIPGEVHKDPHG' A
#
# COMPACT_ATOMS: atom_id res chain seq x y z
N MET A 1 -8.22 -5.37 -9.57
CA MET A 1 -6.98 -5.85 -8.94
C MET A 1 -7.21 -7.29 -8.53
N SER A 2 -6.45 -8.23 -9.08
CA SER A 2 -6.62 -9.66 -8.78
C SER A 2 -5.70 -10.05 -7.62
N LEU A 3 -6.23 -10.76 -6.62
CA LEU A 3 -5.47 -11.28 -5.47
C LEU A 3 -4.46 -12.38 -5.85
N LEU A 4 -4.38 -12.76 -7.13
CA LEU A 4 -3.49 -13.80 -7.64
C LEU A 4 -2.00 -13.53 -7.34
N GLY A 5 -1.60 -12.25 -7.22
CA GLY A 5 -0.23 -11.90 -6.86
C GLY A 5 0.20 -12.42 -5.48
N LEU A 6 -0.74 -12.62 -4.55
CA LEU A 6 -0.45 -13.20 -3.24
C LEU A 6 -0.02 -14.67 -3.31
N LEU A 7 -0.40 -15.41 -4.36
CA LEU A 7 -0.02 -16.82 -4.53
C LEU A 7 1.48 -16.99 -4.85
N TYR A 8 2.14 -15.91 -5.26
CA TYR A 8 3.56 -15.89 -5.61
C TYR A 8 4.42 -15.25 -4.52
N LEU A 9 3.81 -14.76 -3.43
CA LEU A 9 4.52 -14.24 -2.28
C LEU A 9 4.79 -15.36 -1.28
N ASP A 10 6.02 -15.41 -0.78
CA ASP A 10 6.34 -16.19 0.41
C ASP A 10 5.83 -15.47 1.68
N ASP A 11 5.91 -16.14 2.83
CA ASP A 11 5.43 -15.59 4.10
C ASP A 11 6.10 -14.25 4.44
N HIS A 12 7.39 -14.11 4.09
CA HIS A 12 8.14 -12.87 4.26
C HIS A 12 7.59 -11.74 3.37
N GLY A 13 7.31 -12.02 2.11
CA GLY A 13 6.69 -11.08 1.18
C GLY A 13 5.29 -10.64 1.64
N VAL A 14 4.48 -11.56 2.15
CA VAL A 14 3.16 -11.25 2.72
C VAL A 14 3.30 -10.34 3.94
N GLU A 15 4.22 -10.63 4.85
CA GLU A 15 4.47 -9.80 6.03
C GLU A 15 4.96 -8.40 5.63
N LEU A 16 5.92 -8.32 4.71
CA LEU A 16 6.49 -7.08 4.21
C LEU A 16 5.42 -6.18 3.60
N VAL A 17 4.64 -6.70 2.65
CA VAL A 17 3.51 -5.99 2.03
C VAL A 17 2.53 -5.51 3.09
N THR A 18 2.12 -6.40 4.00
CA THR A 18 1.11 -6.11 5.01
C THR A 18 1.59 -5.01 5.97
N ASN A 19 2.85 -5.06 6.41
CA ASN A 19 3.43 -4.09 7.34
C ASN A 19 3.61 -2.72 6.67
N ALA A 20 4.11 -2.68 5.43
CA ALA A 20 4.27 -1.43 4.68
C ALA A 20 2.91 -0.74 4.45
N VAL A 21 1.89 -1.49 4.01
CA VAL A 21 0.55 -0.95 3.76
C VAL A 21 -0.13 -0.53 5.06
N LYS A 22 -0.01 -1.29 6.15
CA LYS A 22 -0.53 -0.87 7.47
C LYS A 22 0.12 0.42 7.94
N HIS A 23 1.43 0.56 7.78
CA HIS A 23 2.15 1.76 8.15
C HIS A 23 1.66 2.97 7.33
N TRP A 24 1.59 2.81 6.01
CA TRP A 24 1.10 3.84 5.09
C TRP A 24 -0.34 4.30 5.43
N CYS A 25 -1.24 3.33 5.64
CA CYS A 25 -2.63 3.57 6.02
C CYS A 25 -2.74 4.36 7.33
N ARG A 26 -1.94 4.00 8.35
CA ARG A 26 -1.91 4.71 9.63
C ARG A 26 -1.42 6.14 9.48
N ALA A 27 -0.34 6.35 8.73
CA ALA A 27 0.24 7.68 8.51
C ALA A 27 -0.75 8.65 7.82
N ARG A 28 -1.65 8.11 6.98
CA ARG A 28 -2.62 8.89 6.20
C ARG A 28 -4.04 8.85 6.76
N HIS A 29 -4.27 8.19 7.90
CA HIS A 29 -5.60 7.96 8.47
C HIS A 29 -6.58 7.29 7.49
N VAL A 30 -6.07 6.41 6.63
CA VAL A 30 -6.85 5.67 5.63
C VAL A 30 -7.15 4.27 6.17
N PRO A 31 -8.42 3.82 6.19
CA PRO A 31 -8.73 2.43 6.51
C PRO A 31 -8.13 1.48 5.46
N MET A 32 -7.53 0.38 5.90
CA MET A 32 -6.93 -0.62 5.01
C MET A 32 -7.93 -1.23 4.01
N GLN A 33 -9.21 -1.30 4.42
CA GLN A 33 -10.30 -1.85 3.61
C GLN A 33 -10.87 -0.85 2.60
N SER A 34 -10.47 0.41 2.68
CA SER A 34 -10.92 1.45 1.74
C SER A 34 -10.36 1.22 0.34
N ILE A 35 -10.92 1.91 -0.65
CA ILE A 35 -10.41 1.89 -2.02
C ILE A 35 -8.93 2.31 -2.08
N GLN A 36 -8.52 3.30 -1.29
CA GLN A 36 -7.12 3.74 -1.20
C GLN A 36 -6.24 2.66 -0.56
N GLY A 37 -6.69 2.04 0.55
CA GLY A 37 -5.96 0.95 1.20
C GLY A 37 -5.81 -0.29 0.29
N GLN A 38 -6.85 -0.65 -0.47
CA GLN A 38 -6.79 -1.74 -1.43
C GLN A 38 -5.89 -1.42 -2.63
N LYS A 39 -5.84 -0.17 -3.08
CA LYS A 39 -4.87 0.28 -4.10
C LYS A 39 -3.44 0.20 -3.58
N ALA A 40 -3.20 0.66 -2.35
CA ALA A 40 -1.90 0.59 -1.69
C ALA A 40 -1.41 -0.87 -1.58
N MET A 41 -2.31 -1.79 -1.24
CA MET A 41 -2.04 -3.23 -1.23
C MET A 41 -1.58 -3.74 -2.59
N GLY A 42 -2.29 -3.39 -3.66
CA GLY A 42 -1.92 -3.77 -5.01
C GLY A 42 -0.53 -3.29 -5.42
N ILE A 43 -0.24 -2.00 -5.18
CA ILE A 43 1.07 -1.40 -5.51
C ILE A 43 2.20 -2.09 -4.74
N ALA A 44 2.01 -2.35 -3.44
CA ALA A 44 3.01 -3.03 -2.62
C ALA A 44 3.26 -4.46 -3.11
N ILE A 45 2.22 -5.22 -3.46
CA ILE A 45 2.35 -6.57 -4.02
C ILE A 45 3.15 -6.52 -5.33
N ASP A 46 2.79 -5.62 -6.25
CA ASP A 46 3.46 -5.51 -7.55
C ASP A 46 4.96 -5.20 -7.39
N LYS A 47 5.32 -4.36 -6.42
CA LYS A 47 6.72 -4.04 -6.12
C LYS A 47 7.48 -5.21 -5.53
N VAL A 48 6.91 -5.94 -4.58
CA VAL A 48 7.58 -7.12 -4.00
C VAL A 48 7.76 -8.22 -5.05
N LEU A 49 6.76 -8.43 -5.92
CA LEU A 49 6.89 -9.35 -7.06
C LEU A 49 7.96 -8.92 -8.07
N ALA A 50 8.26 -7.63 -8.17
CA ALA A 50 9.37 -7.09 -8.96
C ALA A 50 10.74 -7.19 -8.26
N GLY A 51 10.80 -7.78 -7.06
CA GLY A 51 12.03 -7.97 -6.28
C GLY A 51 12.33 -6.88 -5.25
N GLU A 52 11.40 -5.93 -5.03
CA GLU A 52 11.56 -4.94 -3.96
C GLU A 52 11.42 -5.61 -2.59
N SER A 53 12.32 -5.28 -1.67
CA SER A 53 12.34 -5.83 -0.30
C SER A 53 12.44 -4.74 0.78
N SER A 54 12.60 -3.48 0.38
CA SER A 54 12.70 -2.34 1.29
C SER A 54 11.31 -1.81 1.66
N PRO A 55 10.94 -1.81 2.95
CA PRO A 55 9.68 -1.21 3.41
C PRO A 55 9.54 0.27 3.01
N ALA A 56 10.64 1.03 3.03
CA ALA A 56 10.65 2.44 2.68
C ALA A 56 10.34 2.65 1.18
N ALA A 57 10.93 1.84 0.31
CA ALA A 57 10.67 1.90 -1.13
C ALA A 57 9.23 1.52 -1.47
N LEU A 58 8.63 0.58 -0.73
CA LEU A 58 7.20 0.26 -0.87
C LEU A 58 6.30 1.44 -0.50
N ILE A 59 6.59 2.12 0.62
CA ILE A 59 5.83 3.29 1.06
C ILE A 59 5.95 4.43 0.04
N GLU A 60 7.16 4.70 -0.46
CA GLU A 60 7.40 5.70 -1.50
C GLU A 60 6.67 5.37 -2.81
N ALA A 61 6.66 4.08 -3.20
CA ALA A 61 5.91 3.62 -4.36
C ALA A 61 4.39 3.85 -4.17
N ILE A 62 3.85 3.59 -2.98
CA ILE A 62 2.43 3.87 -2.71
C ILE A 62 2.17 5.38 -2.77
N ASP A 63 3.03 6.21 -2.20
CA ASP A 63 2.90 7.67 -2.17
C ASP A 63 2.90 8.30 -3.56
N SER A 64 3.78 7.81 -4.44
CA SER A 64 3.86 8.30 -5.82
C SER A 64 2.64 7.93 -6.66
N HIS A 65 1.94 6.83 -6.33
CA HIS A 65 0.81 6.32 -7.11
C HIS A 65 -0.56 6.70 -6.53
N ILE A 66 -0.63 7.04 -5.24
CA ILE A 66 -1.84 7.47 -4.57
C ILE A 66 -1.65 8.92 -4.13
N PRO A 67 -2.03 9.91 -4.96
CA PRO A 67 -1.99 11.29 -4.54
C PRO A 67 -2.87 11.45 -3.30
N GLY A 68 -2.31 12.07 -2.26
CA GLY A 68 -3.06 12.40 -1.07
C GLY A 68 -4.16 13.36 -1.46
N GLU A 69 -5.41 12.92 -1.49
CA GLU A 69 -6.52 13.86 -1.45
C GLU A 69 -6.46 14.53 -0.08
N VAL A 70 -5.86 15.71 -0.04
CA VAL A 70 -6.00 16.67 1.04
C VAL A 70 -7.50 16.91 1.16
N HIS A 71 -8.11 16.37 2.20
CA HIS A 71 -9.47 16.72 2.59
C HIS A 71 -9.48 18.25 2.79
N LYS A 72 -9.98 18.99 1.80
CA LYS A 72 -10.39 20.38 2.01
C LYS A 72 -11.67 20.30 2.81
N ASP A 73 -11.58 20.61 4.10
CA ASP A 73 -12.74 20.86 4.95
C ASP A 73 -13.72 21.81 4.22
N PRO A 74 -15.00 21.45 4.03
CA PRO A 74 -15.96 22.28 3.33
C PRO A 74 -16.71 23.27 4.25
N HIS A 75 -16.14 23.66 5.39
CA HIS A 75 -16.78 24.61 6.31
C HIS A 75 -15.85 25.79 6.64
N GLY A 76 -15.94 26.81 5.79
CA GLY A 76 -15.52 28.18 6.07
C GLY A 76 -16.71 29.13 5.94
#